data_AF-A0A6P7GLL4-F1
#
_entry.id   AF-A0A6P7GLL4-F1
#
_cell.length_a   1.000
_cell.length_b   1.000
_cell.length_c   1.000
_cell.angle_alpha   90.00
_cell.angle_beta   90.00
_cell.angle_gamma   90.00
#
_symmetry.space_group_name_H-M   'P 1'
#
loop_
_entity.id
_entity.type
_entity.pdbx_description
1 polymer ?
#
loop_
_entity_poly.entity_id
_entity_poly.type
_entity_poly.pdbx_seq_one_letter_code
_entity_poly.pdbx_strand_id
1 'polypeptide(L)'
;MVFVGVSTCLPTDEILLEKMVAVQKVPSSLKFGQLSEIIRTPSISDCLYEKPKDNVLLVTTVSLSKKNAEARLWAKRQARAEAREIRMRELERQQKEQEENADRQFDMLSSEPTSLVRTPRSAGNRYLSSRRSSEDSLEDGGSLRELRHELKEVEDKFRKAMIANAQLDNDKTAQTYQLELLKDRLEELEEEHSQLKREHREKCREHQTLKSICAKLKEDLAVTRYELEERDRLISEKGLVIVGDDASPDDDDEEVQHPPKKALVSVENAHLLETAGDGSLDVRLSRFLKEKNELQDQISHLKLELEEEKNKRRKISSGGILNGPSSDYDYDDIQREARNQLSDWKFRAQKAEQDVATLQATVARLESQVIRYKTAAETSEQSEEVLKAEKRKLQREARDALNRAEELETANSHLLKRLDKLKNAKSALLKEL
;
A
#
# COMPACT_ATOMS: atom_id res chain seq x y z
N MET A 1 -21.57 -51.80 -13.50
CA MET A 1 -20.25 -51.96 -12.87
C MET A 1 -20.14 -50.87 -11.79
N VAL A 2 -20.25 -51.30 -10.54
CA VAL A 2 -19.92 -50.64 -9.25
C VAL A 2 -20.28 -49.15 -9.01
N PHE A 3 -21.18 -48.98 -8.03
CA PHE A 3 -21.45 -47.81 -7.20
C PHE A 3 -20.23 -47.37 -6.35
N VAL A 4 -20.00 -46.05 -6.25
CA VAL A 4 -19.56 -45.30 -5.04
C VAL A 4 -20.06 -43.85 -5.28
N GLY A 5 -21.08 -43.25 -4.64
CA GLY A 5 -21.41 -43.14 -3.20
C GLY A 5 -20.48 -42.10 -2.56
N VAL A 6 -20.83 -40.83 -2.35
CA VAL A 6 -21.41 -40.22 -1.12
C VAL A 6 -21.64 -38.74 -1.49
N SER A 7 -22.85 -38.16 -1.57
CA SER A 7 -23.85 -37.79 -0.55
C SER A 7 -23.45 -36.66 0.43
N THR A 8 -24.04 -35.48 0.18
CA THR A 8 -24.71 -34.54 1.11
C THR A 8 -23.93 -33.54 1.99
N CYS A 9 -24.60 -32.37 2.13
CA CYS A 9 -24.39 -31.21 3.03
C CYS A 9 -23.43 -30.14 2.44
N LEU A 10 -23.79 -28.87 2.18
CA LEU A 10 -24.69 -27.93 2.87
C LEU A 10 -25.20 -26.81 1.92
N PRO A 11 -26.34 -26.16 2.24
CA PRO A 11 -26.80 -24.93 1.63
C PRO A 11 -26.58 -23.73 2.56
N THR A 12 -25.56 -22.91 2.37
CA THR A 12 -25.44 -21.61 3.06
C THR A 12 -24.44 -20.70 2.32
N ASP A 13 -24.86 -20.01 1.27
CA ASP A 13 -24.11 -18.87 0.71
C ASP A 13 -25.03 -17.76 0.20
N GLU A 14 -26.25 -17.67 0.74
CA GLU A 14 -27.25 -16.65 0.37
C GLU A 14 -27.59 -15.66 1.50
N ILE A 15 -26.78 -15.61 2.58
CA ILE A 15 -27.02 -14.71 3.74
C ILE A 15 -25.85 -13.74 4.01
N LEU A 16 -24.81 -13.69 3.16
CA LEU A 16 -23.68 -12.75 3.34
C LEU A 16 -23.61 -11.61 2.32
N LEU A 17 -24.66 -11.39 1.53
CA LEU A 17 -24.76 -10.20 0.65
C LEU A 17 -25.72 -9.10 1.16
N GLU A 18 -26.36 -9.29 2.32
CA GLU A 18 -27.36 -8.33 2.84
C GLU A 18 -26.93 -7.61 4.14
N LYS A 19 -25.62 -7.56 4.43
CA LYS A 19 -25.05 -6.78 5.55
C LYS A 19 -23.95 -5.78 5.15
N MET A 20 -23.95 -5.33 3.89
CA MET A 20 -23.06 -4.24 3.42
C MET A 20 -23.80 -2.96 3.00
N VAL A 21 -25.03 -2.73 3.49
CA VAL A 21 -25.79 -1.48 3.25
C VAL A 21 -26.16 -0.78 4.56
N ALA A 22 -25.20 -0.65 5.46
CA ALA A 22 -25.29 0.26 6.61
C ALA A 22 -23.95 0.96 6.85
N VAL A 23 -23.43 1.62 5.81
CA VAL A 23 -22.41 2.66 5.99
C VAL A 23 -23.13 3.91 6.47
N GLN A 24 -23.19 4.03 7.80
CA GLN A 24 -23.63 5.23 8.48
C GLN A 24 -22.67 6.38 8.13
N LYS A 25 -23.25 7.47 7.62
CA LYS A 25 -22.62 8.76 7.37
C LYS A 25 -21.64 9.13 8.49
N VAL A 26 -20.35 9.21 8.16
CA VAL A 26 -19.37 9.99 8.92
C VAL A 26 -18.98 11.18 8.04
N PRO A 27 -19.12 12.43 8.51
CA PRO A 27 -18.89 13.61 7.68
C PRO A 27 -17.41 13.73 7.29
N SER A 28 -17.21 13.91 5.99
CA SER A 28 -15.95 14.21 5.33
C SER A 28 -15.49 15.64 5.64
N SER A 29 -14.59 15.80 6.61
CA SER A 29 -13.74 16.98 6.73
C SER A 29 -12.55 16.76 7.66
N LEU A 30 -11.51 16.06 7.18
CA LEU A 30 -10.18 16.17 7.78
C LEU A 30 -9.15 16.32 6.64
N LYS A 31 -8.70 17.56 6.47
CA LYS A 31 -7.58 17.91 5.60
C LYS A 31 -6.32 17.26 6.18
N PHE A 32 -5.72 16.33 5.45
CA PHE A 32 -4.39 15.82 5.77
C PHE A 32 -3.35 16.88 5.43
N GLY A 33 -3.16 17.83 6.35
CA GLY A 33 -2.15 18.86 6.29
C GLY A 33 -1.66 19.13 7.70
N GLN A 34 -0.36 18.92 7.91
CA GLN A 34 0.42 19.30 9.09
C GLN A 34 0.14 18.48 10.37
N LEU A 35 0.76 17.30 10.45
CA LEU A 35 1.22 16.78 11.74
C LEU A 35 2.57 17.43 12.04
N SER A 36 2.52 18.47 12.86
CA SER A 36 3.65 19.06 13.57
C SER A 36 4.28 18.04 14.52
N GLU A 37 5.59 18.21 14.73
CA GLU A 37 6.48 17.39 15.54
C GLU A 37 5.90 17.05 16.93
N ILE A 38 5.58 15.77 17.15
CA ILE A 38 5.54 15.21 18.49
C ILE A 38 6.98 14.85 18.85
N ILE A 39 7.61 15.70 19.65
CA ILE A 39 8.92 15.44 20.26
C ILE A 39 8.74 14.26 21.22
N ARG A 40 9.10 13.05 20.77
CA ARG A 40 9.32 11.91 21.67
C ARG A 40 10.51 12.26 22.56
N THR A 41 10.31 12.26 23.87
CA THR A 41 11.43 12.19 24.82
C THR A 41 12.09 10.81 24.67
N PRO A 42 13.43 10.73 24.56
CA PRO A 42 14.11 9.47 24.34
C PRO A 42 14.00 8.58 25.58
N SER A 43 13.56 7.34 25.39
CA SER A 43 13.62 6.31 26.41
C SER A 43 15.04 5.76 26.51
N ILE A 44 15.40 5.14 27.63
CA ILE A 44 16.71 4.47 27.82
C ILE A 44 16.96 3.39 26.74
N SER A 45 15.91 2.88 26.09
CA SER A 45 16.03 1.95 24.96
C SER A 45 16.51 2.61 23.65
N ASP A 46 16.33 3.94 23.49
CA ASP A 46 16.74 4.69 22.30
C ASP A 46 18.23 5.04 22.34
N CYS A 47 18.87 5.03 23.51
CA CYS A 47 20.30 5.29 23.68
C CYS A 47 21.19 4.07 23.37
N LEU A 48 20.62 2.87 23.18
CA LEU A 48 21.39 1.62 22.99
C LEU A 48 21.27 1.01 21.59
N TYR A 49 20.61 1.67 20.64
CA TYR A 49 20.52 1.19 19.26
C TYR A 49 20.55 2.34 18.26
N GLU A 50 21.75 2.84 17.95
CA GLU A 50 21.96 3.56 16.68
C GLU A 50 21.84 2.55 15.53
N LYS A 51 20.66 2.47 14.91
CA LYS A 51 20.51 1.78 13.63
C LYS A 51 21.18 2.60 12.52
N PRO A 52 21.95 1.97 11.62
CA PRO A 52 22.63 2.67 10.54
C PRO A 52 21.62 3.30 9.56
N LYS A 53 21.94 4.53 9.12
CA LYS A 53 21.12 5.41 8.25
C LYS A 53 20.89 4.85 6.82
N ASP A 54 21.46 3.70 6.50
CA ASP A 54 21.45 3.10 5.15
C ASP A 54 20.07 2.53 4.75
N ASN A 55 19.26 2.11 5.73
CA ASN A 55 17.92 1.59 5.47
C ASN A 55 16.95 2.66 4.96
N VAL A 56 17.12 3.91 5.37
CA VAL A 56 16.27 5.02 4.92
C VAL A 56 16.57 5.36 3.45
N LEU A 57 17.84 5.32 3.05
CA LEU A 57 18.26 5.60 1.67
C LEU A 57 17.81 4.50 0.69
N LEU A 58 17.91 3.22 1.10
CA LEU A 58 17.47 2.08 0.30
C LEU A 58 15.95 2.03 0.12
N VAL A 59 15.18 2.24 1.19
CA VAL A 59 13.70 2.27 1.12
C VAL A 59 13.23 3.43 0.26
N THR A 60 13.86 4.60 0.37
CA THR A 60 13.50 5.79 -0.41
C THR A 60 13.83 5.60 -1.90
N THR A 61 15.00 5.04 -2.24
CA THR A 61 15.41 4.81 -3.64
C THR A 61 14.58 3.72 -4.33
N VAL A 62 14.24 2.64 -3.64
CA VAL A 62 13.37 1.57 -4.17
C VAL A 62 11.95 2.09 -4.39
N SER A 63 11.43 2.91 -3.46
CA SER A 63 10.11 3.53 -3.58
C SER A 63 10.04 4.53 -4.74
N LEU A 64 11.10 5.33 -4.93
CA LEU A 64 11.22 6.27 -6.06
C LEU A 64 11.32 5.53 -7.41
N SER A 65 12.05 4.42 -7.44
CA SER A 65 12.17 3.56 -8.63
C SER A 65 10.83 2.93 -9.02
N LYS A 66 10.03 2.48 -8.05
CA LYS A 66 8.67 1.92 -8.28
C LYS A 66 7.73 2.97 -8.87
N LYS A 67 7.66 4.18 -8.26
CA LYS A 67 6.86 5.30 -8.76
C LYS A 67 7.26 5.75 -10.16
N ASN A 68 8.56 5.81 -10.44
CA ASN A 68 9.05 6.15 -11.78
C ASN A 68 8.74 5.07 -12.82
N ALA A 69 8.72 3.79 -12.46
CA ALA A 69 8.34 2.71 -13.37
C ALA A 69 6.83 2.74 -13.67
N GLU A 70 6.00 2.99 -12.66
CA GLU A 70 4.54 3.15 -12.82
C GLU A 70 4.19 4.37 -13.68
N ALA A 71 4.85 5.51 -13.47
CA ALA A 71 4.67 6.70 -14.29
C ALA A 71 5.03 6.46 -15.77
N ARG A 72 6.10 5.69 -16.04
CA ARG A 72 6.50 5.33 -17.42
C ARG A 72 5.51 4.38 -18.08
N LEU A 73 4.96 3.42 -17.33
CA LEU A 73 3.89 2.55 -17.83
C LEU A 73 2.62 3.34 -18.14
N TRP A 74 2.24 4.26 -17.26
CA TRP A 74 1.08 5.13 -17.47
C TRP A 74 1.25 6.03 -18.70
N ALA A 75 2.43 6.66 -18.87
CA ALA A 75 2.74 7.43 -20.06
C ALA A 75 2.72 6.59 -21.35
N LYS A 76 3.17 5.33 -21.29
CA LYS A 76 3.10 4.40 -22.42
C LYS A 76 1.65 4.02 -22.76
N ARG A 77 0.80 3.81 -21.75
CA ARG A 77 -0.65 3.57 -21.93
C ARG A 77 -1.34 4.78 -22.54
N GLN A 78 -1.03 5.98 -22.06
CA GLN A 78 -1.58 7.22 -22.61
C GLN A 78 -1.14 7.44 -24.07
N ALA A 79 0.14 7.23 -24.40
CA ALA A 79 0.63 7.36 -25.77
C ALA A 79 -0.02 6.34 -26.73
N ARG A 80 -0.27 5.11 -26.27
CA ARG A 80 -1.03 4.10 -27.03
C ARG A 80 -2.48 4.54 -27.24
N ALA A 81 -3.14 5.08 -26.21
CA ALA A 81 -4.51 5.59 -26.32
C ALA A 81 -4.61 6.77 -27.30
N GLU A 82 -3.68 7.73 -27.22
CA GLU A 82 -3.59 8.85 -28.16
C GLU A 82 -3.32 8.39 -29.60
N ALA A 83 -2.45 7.38 -29.78
CA ALA A 83 -2.18 6.80 -31.08
C ALA A 83 -3.43 6.11 -31.69
N ARG A 84 -4.22 5.40 -30.88
CA ARG A 84 -5.51 4.83 -31.29
C ARG A 84 -6.48 5.92 -31.72
N GLU A 85 -6.57 7.00 -30.93
CA GLU A 85 -7.48 8.10 -31.20
C GLU A 85 -7.13 8.84 -32.50
N ILE A 86 -5.84 9.10 -32.75
CA ILE A 86 -5.37 9.71 -34.00
C ILE A 86 -5.69 8.80 -35.20
N ARG A 87 -5.45 7.50 -35.07
CA ARG A 87 -5.70 6.54 -36.16
C ARG A 87 -7.20 6.39 -36.45
N MET A 88 -8.05 6.43 -35.43
CA MET A 88 -9.51 6.45 -35.58
C MET A 88 -10.00 7.72 -36.30
N ARG A 89 -9.44 8.89 -35.95
CA ARG A 89 -9.76 10.15 -36.63
C ARG A 89 -9.33 10.17 -38.10
N GLU A 90 -8.16 9.64 -38.42
CA GLU A 90 -7.70 9.52 -39.82
C GLU A 90 -8.62 8.60 -40.62
N LEU A 91 -9.14 7.55 -39.97
CA LEU A 91 -10.06 6.60 -40.58
C LEU A 91 -11.43 7.17 -40.90
N GLU A 92 -12.03 7.89 -39.95
CA GLU A 92 -13.27 8.62 -40.21
C GLU A 92 -13.08 9.63 -41.34
N ARG A 93 -11.90 10.26 -41.41
CA ARG A 93 -11.57 11.18 -42.51
C ARG A 93 -11.51 10.46 -43.85
N GLN A 94 -10.86 9.29 -43.92
CA GLN A 94 -10.78 8.50 -45.15
C GLN A 94 -12.15 7.97 -45.59
N GLN A 95 -12.99 7.51 -44.65
CA GLN A 95 -14.36 7.09 -44.96
C GLN A 95 -15.18 8.27 -45.52
N LYS A 96 -15.07 9.44 -44.90
CA LYS A 96 -15.77 10.64 -45.36
C LYS A 96 -15.26 11.12 -46.73
N GLU A 97 -13.95 11.11 -46.95
CA GLU A 97 -13.37 11.45 -48.27
C GLU A 97 -13.80 10.46 -49.35
N GLN A 98 -13.93 9.17 -49.02
CA GLN A 98 -14.43 8.15 -49.97
C GLN A 98 -15.93 8.30 -50.26
N GLU A 99 -16.75 8.63 -49.25
CA GLU A 99 -18.18 8.93 -49.43
C GLU A 99 -18.36 10.16 -50.32
N GLU A 100 -17.62 11.25 -50.04
CA GLU A 100 -17.62 12.45 -50.89
C GLU A 100 -17.14 12.16 -52.32
N ASN A 101 -16.18 11.26 -52.50
CA ASN A 101 -15.67 10.88 -53.82
C ASN A 101 -16.64 9.95 -54.56
N ALA A 102 -17.34 9.07 -53.86
CA ALA A 102 -18.42 8.25 -54.41
C ALA A 102 -19.60 9.12 -54.85
N ASP A 103 -19.97 10.12 -54.05
CA ASP A 103 -20.98 11.13 -54.40
C ASP A 103 -20.56 11.94 -55.63
N ARG A 104 -19.30 12.40 -55.71
CA ARG A 104 -18.77 13.08 -56.90
C ARG A 104 -18.76 12.21 -58.15
N GLN A 105 -18.41 10.93 -58.03
CA GLN A 105 -18.47 9.99 -59.15
C GLN A 105 -19.92 9.73 -59.58
N PHE A 106 -20.84 9.62 -58.62
CA PHE A 106 -22.27 9.47 -58.88
C PHE A 106 -22.84 10.71 -59.60
N ASP A 107 -22.46 11.93 -59.18
CA ASP A 107 -22.92 13.17 -59.79
C ASP A 107 -22.33 13.37 -61.20
N MET A 108 -21.07 12.98 -61.42
CA MET A 108 -20.39 12.99 -62.73
C MET A 108 -20.99 11.97 -63.72
N LEU A 109 -21.36 10.78 -63.23
CA LEU A 109 -22.05 9.75 -64.02
C LEU A 109 -23.52 10.11 -64.28
N SER A 110 -24.13 10.91 -63.42
CA SER A 110 -25.48 11.47 -63.61
C SER A 110 -25.50 12.65 -64.60
N SER A 111 -24.32 13.18 -64.95
CA SER A 111 -24.15 14.38 -65.79
C SER A 111 -23.43 14.12 -67.13
N GLU A 112 -23.42 12.88 -67.64
CA GLU A 112 -23.00 12.66 -69.03
C GLU A 112 -23.99 13.32 -70.03
N PRO A 113 -23.51 14.15 -70.97
CA PRO A 113 -24.35 14.91 -71.89
C PRO A 113 -24.68 14.07 -73.13
N THR A 114 -25.82 13.37 -73.14
CA THR A 114 -26.41 12.92 -74.42
C THR A 114 -27.04 14.13 -75.13
N SER A 115 -26.24 14.72 -76.01
CA SER A 115 -26.60 15.36 -77.29
C SER A 115 -28.11 15.60 -77.54
N LEU A 116 -28.48 16.89 -77.50
CA LEU A 116 -29.40 17.61 -78.38
C LEU A 116 -30.49 16.77 -79.10
N VAL A 117 -31.72 16.88 -78.61
CA VAL A 117 -32.90 17.45 -79.33
C VAL A 117 -34.09 17.32 -78.37
N ARG A 118 -34.46 18.43 -77.69
CA ARG A 118 -35.75 18.56 -77.02
C ARG A 118 -36.65 19.40 -77.91
N THR A 119 -37.51 18.72 -78.65
CA THR A 119 -38.62 19.27 -79.43
C THR A 119 -39.53 20.14 -78.55
N PRO A 120 -39.99 21.31 -79.03
CA PRO A 120 -41.01 22.08 -78.35
C PRO A 120 -42.39 21.44 -78.55
N ARG A 121 -43.27 21.74 -77.59
CA ARG A 121 -44.66 21.31 -77.50
C ARG A 121 -45.46 21.64 -78.77
N SER A 122 -46.32 20.69 -79.12
CA SER A 122 -47.33 20.72 -80.19
C SER A 122 -48.23 21.97 -80.16
N ALA A 123 -48.23 22.72 -81.26
CA ALA A 123 -49.39 23.40 -81.84
C ALA A 123 -49.16 23.63 -83.35
N GLY A 124 -50.06 23.14 -84.21
CA GLY A 124 -50.20 23.65 -85.59
C GLY A 124 -50.00 22.65 -86.73
N ASN A 125 -51.12 22.10 -87.20
CA ASN A 125 -51.49 21.77 -88.59
C ASN A 125 -50.43 22.01 -89.72
N ARG A 126 -50.09 20.97 -90.50
CA ARG A 126 -50.42 20.84 -91.95
C ARG A 126 -49.76 19.64 -92.64
N TYR A 127 -50.62 18.91 -93.37
CA TYR A 127 -50.44 18.07 -94.55
C TYR A 127 -49.10 18.13 -95.30
N LEU A 128 -48.56 16.97 -95.69
CA LEU A 128 -48.46 16.49 -97.10
C LEU A 128 -47.54 15.25 -97.24
N SER A 129 -48.07 14.25 -97.97
CA SER A 129 -47.36 13.29 -98.85
C SER A 129 -46.39 12.28 -98.20
N SER A 130 -46.77 11.01 -98.03
CA SER A 130 -46.74 9.95 -99.06
C SER A 130 -45.38 9.80 -99.77
N ARG A 131 -44.68 8.68 -99.51
CA ARG A 131 -44.22 7.72 -100.55
C ARG A 131 -43.43 6.54 -99.94
N ARG A 132 -44.01 5.35 -100.12
CA ARG A 132 -43.39 4.10 -100.64
C ARG A 132 -42.28 3.43 -99.80
N SER A 133 -42.53 2.24 -99.24
CA SER A 133 -42.55 0.92 -99.91
C SER A 133 -41.15 0.28 -99.93
N SER A 134 -41.06 -0.83 -99.20
CA SER A 134 -40.33 -2.08 -99.51
C SER A 134 -38.88 -2.00 -100.00
N GLU A 135 -37.96 -2.52 -99.20
CA GLU A 135 -37.14 -3.66 -99.61
C GLU A 135 -36.63 -4.40 -98.36
N ASP A 136 -36.77 -5.71 -98.42
CA ASP A 136 -36.29 -6.76 -97.53
C ASP A 136 -34.75 -6.85 -97.56
N SER A 137 -34.08 -6.94 -96.41
CA SER A 137 -32.68 -7.37 -96.31
C SER A 137 -32.33 -7.86 -94.89
N LEU A 138 -32.70 -9.12 -94.64
CA LEU A 138 -31.91 -10.18 -93.96
C LEU A 138 -31.20 -9.85 -92.62
N GLU A 139 -31.84 -10.28 -91.53
CA GLU A 139 -31.32 -10.92 -90.30
C GLU A 139 -30.13 -10.37 -89.46
N ASP A 140 -29.45 -9.27 -89.78
CA ASP A 140 -28.33 -8.79 -88.93
C ASP A 140 -28.72 -7.71 -87.88
N GLY A 141 -29.90 -7.10 -88.01
CA GLY A 141 -30.35 -6.04 -87.09
C GLY A 141 -30.80 -6.53 -85.70
N GLY A 142 -31.29 -7.77 -85.62
CA GLY A 142 -31.67 -8.43 -84.37
C GLY A 142 -30.45 -8.89 -83.57
N SER A 143 -29.53 -9.58 -84.24
CA SER A 143 -28.23 -10.01 -83.70
C SER A 143 -27.42 -8.84 -83.14
N LEU A 144 -27.29 -7.73 -83.88
CA LEU A 144 -26.56 -6.54 -83.41
C LEU A 144 -27.25 -5.86 -82.21
N ARG A 145 -28.58 -5.90 -82.15
CA ARG A 145 -29.35 -5.31 -81.04
C ARG A 145 -29.29 -6.19 -79.81
N GLU A 146 -29.36 -7.50 -79.96
CA GLU A 146 -29.18 -8.50 -78.89
C GLU A 146 -27.76 -8.46 -78.34
N LEU A 147 -26.73 -8.44 -79.19
CA LEU A 147 -25.34 -8.25 -78.76
C LEU A 147 -25.12 -6.93 -78.02
N ARG A 148 -25.81 -5.85 -78.39
CA ARG A 148 -25.79 -4.58 -77.63
C ARG A 148 -26.49 -4.69 -76.27
N HIS A 149 -27.56 -5.48 -76.16
CA HIS A 149 -28.23 -5.71 -74.88
C HIS A 149 -27.38 -6.61 -73.98
N GLU A 150 -26.79 -7.68 -74.52
CA GLU A 150 -25.86 -8.55 -73.81
C GLU A 150 -24.62 -7.80 -73.35
N LEU A 151 -24.05 -6.94 -74.21
CA LEU A 151 -22.93 -6.07 -73.85
C LEU A 151 -23.32 -5.16 -72.67
N LYS A 152 -24.49 -4.52 -72.74
CA LYS A 152 -25.01 -3.68 -71.65
C LYS A 152 -25.25 -4.48 -70.36
N GLU A 153 -25.78 -5.69 -70.46
CA GLU A 153 -25.95 -6.57 -69.29
C GLU A 153 -24.62 -6.97 -68.66
N VAL A 154 -23.61 -7.26 -69.47
CA VAL A 154 -22.25 -7.57 -68.99
C VAL A 154 -21.61 -6.33 -68.37
N GLU A 155 -21.78 -5.15 -68.97
CA GLU A 155 -21.33 -3.86 -68.42
C GLU A 155 -22.01 -3.58 -67.07
N ASP A 156 -23.32 -3.80 -66.95
CA ASP A 156 -24.07 -3.61 -65.70
C ASP A 156 -23.65 -4.63 -64.63
N LYS A 157 -23.39 -5.89 -65.01
CA LYS A 157 -22.85 -6.92 -64.11
C LYS A 157 -21.45 -6.57 -63.63
N PHE A 158 -20.59 -6.09 -64.52
CA PHE A 158 -19.24 -5.64 -64.18
C PHE A 158 -19.28 -4.43 -63.24
N ARG A 159 -20.15 -3.45 -63.50
CA ARG A 159 -20.36 -2.29 -62.62
C ARG A 159 -20.83 -2.71 -61.23
N LYS A 160 -21.81 -3.61 -61.14
CA LYS A 160 -22.29 -4.16 -59.86
C LYS A 160 -21.17 -4.90 -59.10
N ALA A 161 -20.37 -5.69 -59.80
CA ALA A 161 -19.23 -6.40 -59.21
C ALA A 161 -18.16 -5.43 -58.70
N MET A 162 -17.85 -4.36 -59.43
CA MET A 162 -16.91 -3.33 -58.99
C MET A 162 -17.40 -2.60 -57.72
N ILE A 163 -18.68 -2.23 -57.67
CA ILE A 163 -19.27 -1.60 -56.48
C ILE A 163 -19.24 -2.55 -55.28
N ALA A 164 -19.62 -3.82 -55.48
CA ALA A 164 -19.58 -4.83 -54.42
C ALA A 164 -18.14 -5.08 -53.93
N ASN A 165 -17.16 -5.11 -54.84
CA ASN A 165 -15.76 -5.29 -54.48
C ASN A 165 -15.23 -4.10 -53.68
N ALA A 166 -15.58 -2.86 -54.07
CA ALA A 166 -15.23 -1.66 -53.31
C ALA A 166 -15.87 -1.68 -51.91
N GLN A 167 -17.13 -2.11 -51.78
CA GLN A 167 -17.79 -2.27 -50.49
C GLN A 167 -17.11 -3.32 -49.63
N LEU A 168 -16.72 -4.47 -50.20
CA LEU A 168 -16.01 -5.51 -49.48
C LEU A 168 -14.63 -5.07 -49.00
N ASP A 169 -13.90 -4.26 -49.78
CA ASP A 169 -12.64 -3.67 -49.35
C ASP A 169 -12.84 -2.69 -48.19
N ASN A 170 -13.91 -1.88 -48.20
CA ASN A 170 -14.28 -1.01 -47.09
C ASN A 170 -14.64 -1.81 -45.83
N ASP A 171 -15.45 -2.86 -45.94
CA ASP A 171 -15.81 -3.71 -44.81
C ASP A 171 -14.57 -4.46 -44.25
N LYS A 172 -13.69 -4.94 -45.14
CA LYS A 172 -12.43 -5.58 -44.76
C LYS A 172 -11.50 -4.63 -44.02
N THR A 173 -11.35 -3.39 -44.47
CA THR A 173 -10.55 -2.40 -43.76
C THR A 173 -11.17 -2.09 -42.40
N ALA A 174 -12.48 -1.83 -42.32
CA ALA A 174 -13.20 -1.61 -41.07
C ALA A 174 -13.00 -2.76 -40.06
N GLN A 175 -13.16 -4.01 -40.50
CA GLN A 175 -12.93 -5.19 -39.65
C GLN A 175 -11.46 -5.33 -39.23
N THR A 176 -10.52 -5.00 -40.11
CA THR A 176 -9.09 -5.01 -39.77
C THR A 176 -8.78 -4.03 -38.65
N TYR A 177 -9.39 -2.83 -38.65
CA TYR A 177 -9.24 -1.87 -37.56
C TYR A 177 -9.88 -2.32 -36.25
N GLN A 178 -11.06 -2.94 -36.32
CA GLN A 178 -11.68 -3.53 -35.13
C GLN A 178 -10.78 -4.61 -34.52
N LEU A 179 -10.16 -5.47 -35.36
CA LEU A 179 -9.21 -6.48 -34.90
C LEU A 179 -7.95 -5.85 -34.27
N GLU A 180 -7.41 -4.79 -34.86
CA GLU A 180 -6.28 -4.07 -34.26
C GLU A 180 -6.66 -3.50 -32.89
N LEU A 181 -7.81 -2.82 -32.77
CA LEU A 181 -8.28 -2.24 -31.51
C LEU A 181 -8.52 -3.30 -30.43
N LEU A 182 -9.06 -4.46 -30.80
CA LEU A 182 -9.27 -5.57 -29.87
C LEU A 182 -7.96 -6.20 -29.41
N LYS A 183 -6.96 -6.35 -30.29
CA LYS A 183 -5.61 -6.82 -29.89
C LYS A 183 -4.98 -5.87 -28.89
N ASP A 184 -5.07 -4.59 -29.19
CA ASP A 184 -4.63 -3.49 -28.37
C ASP A 184 -5.30 -3.49 -26.98
N ARG A 185 -6.61 -3.77 -26.91
CA ARG A 185 -7.34 -3.92 -25.65
C ARG A 185 -6.95 -5.19 -24.88
N LEU A 186 -6.68 -6.28 -25.61
CA LEU A 186 -6.24 -7.53 -25.01
C LEU A 186 -4.87 -7.37 -24.35
N GLU A 187 -3.91 -6.71 -25.02
CA GLU A 187 -2.60 -6.41 -24.45
C GLU A 187 -2.70 -5.55 -23.17
N GLU A 188 -3.58 -4.56 -23.14
CA GLU A 188 -3.83 -3.75 -21.94
C GLU A 188 -4.36 -4.60 -20.78
N LEU A 189 -5.34 -5.47 -21.05
CA LEU A 189 -5.90 -6.37 -20.03
C LEU A 189 -4.86 -7.36 -19.51
N GLU A 190 -3.95 -7.86 -20.36
CA GLU A 190 -2.85 -8.72 -19.95
C GLU A 190 -1.83 -7.98 -19.06
N GLU A 191 -1.50 -6.74 -19.41
CA GLU A 191 -0.66 -5.86 -18.59
C GLU A 191 -1.31 -5.57 -17.22
N GLU A 192 -2.60 -5.22 -17.20
CA GLU A 192 -3.40 -4.97 -16.00
C GLU A 192 -3.49 -6.22 -15.11
N HIS A 193 -3.78 -7.39 -15.68
CA HIS A 193 -3.84 -8.65 -14.95
C HIS A 193 -2.47 -9.01 -14.35
N SER A 194 -1.39 -8.82 -15.10
CA SER A 194 -0.02 -9.06 -14.62
C SER A 194 0.35 -8.13 -13.46
N GLN A 195 -0.07 -6.86 -13.54
CA GLN A 195 0.10 -5.88 -12.48
C GLN A 195 -0.70 -6.26 -11.22
N LEU A 196 -1.99 -6.57 -11.38
CA LEU A 196 -2.86 -6.96 -10.27
C LEU A 196 -2.35 -8.23 -9.56
N LYS A 197 -1.82 -9.20 -10.32
CA LYS A 197 -1.20 -10.41 -9.76
C LYS A 197 0.05 -10.10 -8.94
N ARG A 198 0.84 -9.09 -9.32
CA ARG A 198 2.00 -8.64 -8.55
C ARG A 198 1.57 -7.93 -7.26
N GLU A 199 0.60 -7.02 -7.35
CA GLU A 199 0.05 -6.29 -6.21
C GLU A 199 -0.59 -7.25 -5.19
N HIS A 200 -1.32 -8.26 -5.65
CA HIS A 200 -1.88 -9.29 -4.77
C HIS A 200 -0.79 -10.02 -3.99
N ARG A 201 0.29 -10.44 -4.64
CA ARG A 201 1.43 -11.08 -3.96
C ARG A 201 2.09 -10.16 -2.93
N GLU A 202 2.22 -8.87 -3.23
CA GLU A 202 2.76 -7.87 -2.29
C GLU A 202 1.84 -7.70 -1.08
N LYS A 203 0.53 -7.57 -1.30
CA LYS A 203 -0.48 -7.50 -0.22
C LYS A 203 -0.51 -8.76 0.65
N CYS A 204 -0.33 -9.95 0.06
CA CYS A 204 -0.19 -11.18 0.84
C CYS A 204 1.06 -11.17 1.75
N ARG A 205 2.20 -10.64 1.27
CA ARG A 205 3.43 -10.52 2.09
C ARG A 205 3.27 -9.49 3.21
N GLU A 206 2.64 -8.36 2.92
CA GLU A 206 2.29 -7.35 3.93
C GLU A 206 1.37 -7.95 5.00
N HIS A 207 0.33 -8.67 4.59
CA HIS A 207 -0.59 -9.36 5.50
C HIS A 207 0.13 -10.38 6.39
N GLN A 208 1.04 -11.19 5.83
CA GLN A 208 1.84 -12.14 6.61
C GLN A 208 2.75 -11.43 7.63
N THR A 209 3.37 -10.33 7.23
CA THR A 209 4.20 -9.50 8.12
C THR A 209 3.38 -8.91 9.26
N LEU A 210 2.25 -8.28 8.94
CA LEU A 210 1.32 -7.71 9.93
C LEU A 210 0.79 -8.79 10.88
N LYS A 211 0.43 -9.97 10.36
CA LYS A 211 -0.01 -11.10 11.18
C LYS A 211 1.07 -11.54 12.18
N SER A 212 2.33 -11.58 11.76
CA SER A 212 3.47 -11.90 12.64
C SER A 212 3.65 -10.84 13.73
N ILE A 213 3.57 -9.55 13.37
CA ILE A 213 3.67 -8.43 14.33
C ILE A 213 2.51 -8.47 15.33
N CYS A 214 1.27 -8.66 14.86
CA CYS A 214 0.10 -8.79 15.73
C CYS A 214 0.21 -9.98 16.69
N ALA A 215 0.81 -11.09 16.26
CA ALA A 215 1.04 -12.24 17.14
C ALA A 215 2.02 -11.88 18.27
N LYS A 216 3.14 -11.23 17.94
CA LYS A 216 4.13 -10.77 18.94
C LYS A 216 3.52 -9.77 19.92
N LEU A 217 2.80 -8.77 19.42
CA LEU A 217 2.15 -7.78 20.29
C LEU A 217 1.12 -8.41 21.23
N LYS A 218 0.44 -9.47 20.82
CA LYS A 218 -0.47 -10.22 21.70
C LYS A 218 0.29 -10.97 22.80
N GLU A 219 1.43 -11.56 22.46
CA GLU A 219 2.32 -12.22 23.44
C GLU A 219 2.88 -11.21 24.44
N ASP A 220 3.43 -10.09 23.97
CA ASP A 220 3.95 -9.01 24.80
C ASP A 220 2.87 -8.43 25.74
N LEU A 221 1.64 -8.25 25.23
CA LEU A 221 0.50 -7.81 26.02
C LEU A 221 0.11 -8.84 27.08
N ALA A 222 0.14 -10.13 26.76
CA ALA A 222 -0.17 -11.19 27.71
C ALA A 222 0.86 -11.25 28.85
N VAL A 223 2.16 -11.13 28.52
CA VAL A 223 3.24 -11.05 29.52
C VAL A 223 3.08 -9.82 30.40
N THR A 224 2.86 -8.64 29.79
CA THR A 224 2.69 -7.38 30.54
C THR A 224 1.49 -7.43 31.49
N ARG A 225 0.37 -8.03 31.03
CA ARG A 225 -0.81 -8.27 31.87
C ARG A 225 -0.50 -9.19 33.04
N TYR A 226 0.14 -10.32 32.77
CA TYR A 226 0.54 -11.27 33.82
C TYR A 226 1.43 -10.59 34.87
N GLU A 227 2.43 -9.82 34.45
CA GLU A 227 3.29 -9.10 35.38
C GLU A 227 2.52 -8.04 36.20
N LEU A 228 1.52 -7.39 35.61
CA LEU A 228 0.67 -6.43 36.33
C LEU A 228 -0.19 -7.14 37.38
N GLU A 229 -0.85 -8.23 37.00
CA GLU A 229 -1.63 -9.07 37.92
C GLU A 229 -0.77 -9.64 39.06
N GLU A 230 0.47 -10.04 38.76
CA GLU A 230 1.46 -10.49 39.76
C GLU A 230 1.81 -9.35 40.73
N ARG A 231 2.06 -8.13 40.22
CA ARG A 231 2.33 -6.95 41.06
C ARG A 231 1.14 -6.64 41.97
N ASP A 232 -0.08 -6.62 41.43
CA ASP A 232 -1.31 -6.33 42.19
C ASP A 232 -1.58 -7.40 43.26
N ARG A 233 -1.32 -8.68 42.93
CA ARG A 233 -1.39 -9.78 43.90
C ARG A 233 -0.38 -9.60 45.02
N LEU A 234 0.89 -9.31 44.71
CA LEU A 234 1.93 -9.10 45.72
C LEU A 234 1.64 -7.88 46.61
N ILE A 235 1.14 -6.78 46.04
CA ILE A 235 0.69 -5.61 46.80
C ILE A 235 -0.39 -6.01 47.81
N SER A 236 -1.39 -6.76 47.34
CA SER A 236 -2.51 -7.24 48.17
C SER A 236 -2.04 -8.20 49.27
N GLU A 237 -1.17 -9.18 48.95
CA GLU A 237 -0.61 -10.14 49.91
C GLU A 237 0.22 -9.46 51.02
N LYS A 238 0.85 -8.33 50.72
CA LYS A 238 1.58 -7.53 51.72
C LYS A 238 0.66 -6.60 52.52
N GLY A 239 -0.65 -6.65 52.32
CA GLY A 239 -1.63 -5.82 53.03
C GLY A 239 -1.52 -4.34 52.66
N LEU A 240 -1.07 -4.05 51.44
CA LEU A 240 -0.97 -2.70 50.90
C LEU A 240 -2.11 -2.46 49.90
N VAL A 241 -2.53 -1.20 49.79
CA VAL A 241 -3.55 -0.74 48.84
C VAL A 241 -3.04 0.55 48.21
N ILE A 242 -3.38 0.74 46.93
CA ILE A 242 -3.06 1.97 46.21
C ILE A 242 -4.13 3.01 46.53
N VAL A 243 -3.71 4.13 47.12
CA VAL A 243 -4.57 5.28 47.40
C VAL A 243 -4.02 6.47 46.61
N GLY A 244 -4.88 7.15 45.87
CA GLY A 244 -4.52 8.33 45.11
C GLY A 244 -5.76 9.04 44.62
N ASP A 245 -5.56 10.18 43.97
CA ASP A 245 -6.67 10.92 43.38
C ASP A 245 -7.13 10.17 42.13
N ASP A 246 -8.41 9.79 42.08
CA ASP A 246 -9.01 9.30 40.84
C ASP A 246 -9.13 10.49 39.89
N ALA A 247 -8.62 10.35 38.67
CA ALA A 247 -8.82 11.36 37.64
C ALA A 247 -10.34 11.49 37.40
N SER A 248 -10.89 12.66 37.67
CA SER A 248 -12.27 13.02 37.34
C SER A 248 -12.47 12.79 35.84
N PRO A 249 -13.53 12.07 35.41
CA PRO A 249 -13.84 11.89 33.99
C PRO A 249 -14.22 13.18 33.24
N ASP A 250 -14.39 14.31 33.94
CA ASP A 250 -14.95 15.56 33.42
C ASP A 250 -13.92 16.68 33.14
N ASP A 251 -12.61 16.45 33.35
CA ASP A 251 -11.57 17.47 33.08
C ASP A 251 -11.03 17.34 31.64
N ASP A 252 -11.83 17.80 30.69
CA ASP A 252 -11.53 17.97 29.24
C ASP A 252 -10.63 19.19 28.95
N ASP A 253 -9.72 19.57 29.87
CA ASP A 253 -8.75 20.64 29.63
C ASP A 253 -7.38 20.07 29.21
N GLU A 254 -7.02 20.36 27.96
CA GLU A 254 -5.78 20.01 27.26
C GLU A 254 -4.51 20.72 27.82
N GLU A 255 -4.35 20.78 29.15
CA GLU A 255 -3.15 21.31 29.79
C GLU A 255 -2.49 20.25 30.69
N VAL A 256 -1.47 19.59 30.14
CA VAL A 256 -0.41 18.82 30.84
C VAL A 256 -0.89 18.10 32.11
N GLN A 257 -1.68 17.04 31.95
CA GLN A 257 -2.05 16.17 33.06
C GLN A 257 -0.79 15.47 33.60
N HIS A 258 -0.30 15.91 34.77
CA HIS A 258 0.58 15.08 35.58
C HIS A 258 -0.18 13.79 35.95
N PRO A 259 0.45 12.61 35.85
CA PRO A 259 -0.22 11.38 36.24
C PRO A 259 -0.72 11.50 37.69
N PRO A 260 -1.96 11.06 37.98
CA PRO A 260 -2.53 11.20 39.31
C PRO A 260 -1.58 10.60 40.34
N LYS A 261 -1.29 11.37 41.41
CA LYS A 261 -0.37 10.94 42.46
C LYS A 261 -1.00 9.77 43.20
N LYS A 262 -0.40 8.60 43.05
CA LYS A 262 -0.80 7.36 43.73
C LYS A 262 0.27 6.96 44.74
N ALA A 263 -0.15 6.54 45.91
CA ALA A 263 0.71 6.07 46.99
C ALA A 263 0.27 4.68 47.44
N LEU A 264 1.24 3.85 47.83
CA LEU A 264 0.97 2.57 48.49
C LEU A 264 0.92 2.78 49.99
N VAL A 265 -0.19 2.41 50.62
CA VAL A 265 -0.39 2.50 52.07
C VAL A 265 -0.95 1.18 52.59
N SER A 266 -0.80 0.90 53.89
CA SER A 266 -1.44 -0.27 54.49
C SER A 266 -2.97 -0.15 54.43
N VAL A 267 -3.66 -1.29 54.42
CA VAL A 267 -5.14 -1.33 54.48
C VAL A 267 -5.68 -0.51 55.66
N GLU A 268 -5.04 -0.61 56.82
CA GLU A 268 -5.40 0.16 58.02
C GLU A 268 -5.27 1.67 57.80
N ASN A 269 -4.16 2.12 57.21
CA ASN A 269 -3.94 3.54 56.92
C ASN A 269 -4.90 4.06 55.84
N ALA A 270 -5.24 3.23 54.85
CA ALA A 270 -6.25 3.57 53.85
C ALA A 270 -7.61 3.83 54.50
N HIS A 271 -8.04 2.96 55.42
CA HIS A 271 -9.29 3.13 56.16
C HIS A 271 -9.26 4.39 57.05
N LEU A 272 -8.12 4.69 57.71
CA LEU A 272 -7.97 5.94 58.46
C LEU A 272 -8.08 7.16 57.53
N LEU A 273 -7.47 7.10 56.35
CA LEU A 273 -7.58 8.17 55.36
C LEU A 273 -9.02 8.32 54.83
N GLU A 274 -9.83 7.28 54.75
CA GLU A 274 -11.26 7.41 54.45
C GLU A 274 -12.01 8.17 55.56
N THR A 275 -11.70 7.91 56.83
CA THR A 275 -12.34 8.61 57.96
C THR A 275 -12.00 10.10 58.03
N ALA A 276 -10.89 10.52 57.41
CA ALA A 276 -10.53 11.93 57.31
C ALA A 276 -11.49 12.74 56.42
N GLY A 277 -12.38 12.10 55.66
CA GLY A 277 -13.33 12.74 54.74
C GLY A 277 -12.76 12.98 53.35
N ASP A 278 -13.56 13.55 52.45
CA ASP A 278 -13.21 13.66 51.02
C ASP A 278 -12.08 14.67 50.73
N GLY A 279 -11.47 14.50 49.56
CA GLY A 279 -10.40 15.35 49.02
C GLY A 279 -9.12 14.58 48.72
N SER A 280 -8.14 15.29 48.16
CA SER A 280 -6.89 14.67 47.76
C SER A 280 -6.15 14.04 48.93
N LEU A 281 -5.26 13.08 48.64
CA LEU A 281 -4.42 12.46 49.67
C LEU A 281 -3.70 13.51 50.54
N ASP A 282 -3.16 14.55 49.91
CA ASP A 282 -2.46 15.66 50.59
C ASP A 282 -3.40 16.45 51.52
N VAL A 283 -4.65 16.70 51.08
CA VAL A 283 -5.66 17.40 51.89
C VAL A 283 -6.05 16.59 53.13
N ARG A 284 -6.26 15.28 52.95
CA ARG A 284 -6.59 14.36 54.07
C ARG A 284 -5.47 14.27 55.09
N LEU A 285 -4.22 14.16 54.64
CA LEU A 285 -3.04 14.16 55.52
C LEU A 285 -2.87 15.50 56.26
N SER A 286 -3.11 16.64 55.59
CA SER A 286 -3.05 17.95 56.25
C SER A 286 -4.09 18.09 57.37
N ARG A 287 -5.26 17.49 57.25
CA ARG A 287 -6.32 17.51 58.27
C ARG A 287 -5.86 16.77 59.53
N PHE A 288 -5.31 15.56 59.39
CA PHE A 288 -4.73 14.83 60.51
C PHE A 288 -3.58 15.57 61.19
N LEU A 289 -2.73 16.28 60.43
CA LEU A 289 -1.66 17.08 61.01
C LEU A 289 -2.20 18.24 61.85
N LYS A 290 -3.29 18.88 61.42
CA LYS A 290 -3.94 19.96 62.20
C LYS A 290 -4.51 19.42 63.50
N GLU A 291 -5.30 18.34 63.45
CA GLU A 291 -5.88 17.70 64.63
C GLU A 291 -4.79 17.23 65.62
N LYS A 292 -3.70 16.65 65.11
CA LYS A 292 -2.54 16.25 65.92
C LYS A 292 -1.93 17.45 66.65
N ASN A 293 -1.73 18.57 65.95
CA ASN A 293 -1.16 19.78 66.56
C ASN A 293 -2.08 20.34 67.65
N GLU A 294 -3.39 20.42 67.38
CA GLU A 294 -4.38 20.88 68.37
C GLU A 294 -4.37 20.01 69.64
N LEU A 295 -4.31 18.68 69.49
CA LEU A 295 -4.21 17.76 70.63
C LEU A 295 -2.85 17.88 71.34
N GLN A 296 -1.75 18.12 70.62
CA GLN A 296 -0.44 18.36 71.23
C GLN A 296 -0.41 19.66 72.04
N ASP A 297 -1.06 20.71 71.55
CA ASP A 297 -1.19 21.98 72.28
C ASP A 297 -2.00 21.79 73.55
N GLN A 298 -3.12 21.05 73.49
CA GLN A 298 -3.91 20.67 74.68
C GLN A 298 -3.08 19.88 75.69
N ILE A 299 -2.32 18.87 75.24
CA ILE A 299 -1.44 18.08 76.12
C ILE A 299 -0.36 18.97 76.75
N SER A 300 0.22 19.90 75.98
CA SER A 300 1.25 20.81 76.48
C SER A 300 0.68 21.77 77.53
N HIS A 301 -0.53 22.27 77.29
CA HIS A 301 -1.25 23.10 78.25
C HIS A 301 -1.56 22.33 79.54
N LEU A 302 -2.15 21.13 79.45
CA LEU A 302 -2.42 20.27 80.61
C LEU A 302 -1.14 19.86 81.37
N LYS A 303 -0.03 19.63 80.66
CA LYS A 303 1.27 19.38 81.29
C LYS A 303 1.79 20.61 82.03
N LEU A 304 1.62 21.81 81.47
CA LEU A 304 2.00 23.05 82.14
C LEU A 304 1.18 23.25 83.41
N GLU A 305 -0.13 23.05 83.35
CA GLU A 305 -1.03 23.10 84.52
C GLU A 305 -0.62 22.05 85.58
N LEU A 306 -0.33 20.81 85.15
CA LEU A 306 0.14 19.75 86.04
C LEU A 306 1.50 20.09 86.66
N GLU A 307 2.41 20.70 85.90
CA GLU A 307 3.73 21.11 86.36
C GLU A 307 3.64 22.28 87.32
N GLU A 308 2.74 23.24 87.09
CA GLU A 308 2.42 24.31 88.04
C GLU A 308 1.88 23.72 89.35
N GLU A 309 1.01 22.71 89.28
CA GLU A 309 0.48 22.02 90.45
C GLU A 309 1.54 21.16 91.16
N LYS A 310 2.43 20.53 90.40
CA LYS A 310 3.60 19.83 90.93
C LYS A 310 4.65 20.79 91.48
N ASN A 311 4.82 21.99 90.96
CA ASN A 311 5.75 23.01 91.46
C ASN A 311 5.22 23.69 92.72
N LYS A 312 3.90 23.82 92.85
CA LYS A 312 3.25 24.09 94.14
C LYS A 312 3.60 22.99 95.16
N ARG A 313 3.68 21.72 94.74
CA ARG A 313 4.17 20.59 95.58
C ARG A 313 5.70 20.50 95.74
N ARG A 314 6.50 20.91 94.75
CA ARG A 314 7.97 20.76 94.70
C ARG A 314 8.74 21.94 95.31
N LYS A 315 8.10 23.09 95.57
CA LYS A 315 8.62 24.07 96.53
C LYS A 315 8.86 23.48 97.94
N ILE A 316 8.46 22.23 98.18
CA ILE A 316 8.68 21.48 99.43
C ILE A 316 9.87 20.48 99.33
N SER A 317 10.46 20.22 98.15
CA SER A 317 11.42 19.11 97.97
C SER A 317 12.54 19.43 96.98
N SER A 318 13.66 19.91 97.50
CA SER A 318 14.92 20.28 96.86
C SER A 318 15.70 19.14 96.17
N GLY A 319 16.27 19.44 94.99
CA GLY A 319 17.69 19.26 94.60
C GLY A 319 18.35 17.86 94.57
N GLY A 320 19.06 17.55 93.48
CA GLY A 320 20.18 16.59 93.50
C GLY A 320 20.46 15.83 92.21
N ILE A 321 21.64 16.07 91.62
CA ILE A 321 22.26 15.47 90.43
C ILE A 321 23.03 14.18 90.81
N LEU A 322 23.21 13.21 89.91
CA LEU A 322 24.32 12.25 90.00
C LEU A 322 24.78 11.69 88.64
N ASN A 323 26.09 11.78 88.38
CA ASN A 323 26.87 11.19 87.27
C ASN A 323 27.01 9.66 87.40
N GLY A 324 27.18 8.96 86.28
CA GLY A 324 27.57 7.54 86.21
C GLY A 324 28.79 7.28 85.31
N PRO A 325 29.55 6.18 85.49
CA PRO A 325 30.91 5.99 84.97
C PRO A 325 30.99 5.15 83.66
N SER A 326 32.13 5.28 82.98
CA SER A 326 32.46 4.75 81.64
C SER A 326 32.45 3.22 81.53
N SER A 327 31.89 2.73 80.42
CA SER A 327 31.65 1.31 80.06
C SER A 327 32.83 0.71 79.30
N ASP A 328 33.40 -0.37 79.83
CA ASP A 328 34.47 -1.18 79.21
C ASP A 328 33.93 -2.32 78.31
N TYR A 329 32.61 -2.37 78.12
CA TYR A 329 31.92 -3.39 77.30
C TYR A 329 31.94 -3.09 75.79
N ASP A 330 32.35 -1.90 75.38
CA ASP A 330 32.19 -1.42 73.99
C ASP A 330 33.25 -2.00 73.02
N TYR A 331 34.46 -2.29 73.51
CA TYR A 331 35.59 -2.63 72.63
C TYR A 331 35.49 -4.03 72.01
N ASP A 332 35.10 -5.03 72.80
CA ASP A 332 34.97 -6.42 72.33
C ASP A 332 33.81 -6.59 71.33
N ASP A 333 32.72 -5.86 71.52
CA ASP A 333 31.58 -5.85 70.60
C ASP A 333 31.94 -5.15 69.28
N ILE A 334 32.66 -4.02 69.33
CA ILE A 334 33.18 -3.34 68.14
C ILE A 334 34.13 -4.25 67.34
N GLN A 335 34.98 -5.02 68.03
CA GLN A 335 35.94 -5.91 67.36
C GLN A 335 35.26 -7.13 66.71
N ARG A 336 34.18 -7.63 67.32
CA ARG A 336 33.39 -8.75 66.77
C ARG A 336 32.55 -8.30 65.57
N GLU A 337 31.95 -7.11 65.66
CA GLU A 337 31.23 -6.46 64.57
C GLU A 337 32.13 -6.21 63.35
N ALA A 338 33.36 -5.71 63.57
CA ALA A 338 34.34 -5.51 62.50
C ALA A 338 34.72 -6.82 61.77
N ARG A 339 34.80 -7.95 62.49
CA ARG A 339 35.04 -9.28 61.90
C ARG A 339 33.87 -9.78 61.06
N ASN A 340 32.63 -9.59 61.52
CA ASN A 340 31.44 -9.96 60.78
C ASN A 340 31.34 -9.16 59.47
N GLN A 341 31.52 -7.83 59.56
CA GLN A 341 31.54 -6.95 58.38
C GLN A 341 32.62 -7.38 57.38
N LEU A 342 33.84 -7.73 57.85
CA LEU A 342 34.89 -8.22 56.97
C LEU A 342 34.50 -9.52 56.26
N SER A 343 33.78 -10.42 56.92
CA SER A 343 33.30 -11.68 56.32
C SER A 343 32.22 -11.42 55.26
N ASP A 344 31.30 -10.48 55.52
CA ASP A 344 30.26 -10.08 54.56
C ASP A 344 30.86 -9.42 53.32
N TRP A 345 31.85 -8.53 53.51
CA TRP A 345 32.55 -7.90 52.39
C TRP A 345 33.32 -8.91 51.55
N LYS A 346 33.95 -9.92 52.17
CA LYS A 346 34.59 -11.02 51.44
C LYS A 346 33.59 -11.82 50.61
N PHE A 347 32.44 -12.18 51.18
CA PHE A 347 31.41 -12.93 50.45
C PHE A 347 30.86 -12.12 49.26
N ARG A 348 30.59 -10.83 49.47
CA ARG A 348 30.15 -9.92 48.39
C ARG A 348 31.20 -9.77 47.29
N ALA A 349 32.48 -9.65 47.65
CA ALA A 349 33.56 -9.60 46.68
C ALA A 349 33.64 -10.89 45.84
N GLN A 350 33.57 -12.07 46.49
CA GLN A 350 33.62 -13.35 45.81
C GLN A 350 32.42 -13.54 44.86
N LYS A 351 31.22 -13.10 45.27
CA LYS A 351 30.04 -13.13 44.40
C LYS A 351 30.21 -12.20 43.19
N ALA A 352 30.71 -10.99 43.40
CA ALA A 352 31.00 -10.06 42.31
C ALA A 352 32.05 -10.62 41.34
N GLU A 353 33.10 -11.30 41.84
CA GLU A 353 34.09 -11.98 41.01
C GLU A 353 33.47 -13.10 40.15
N GLN A 354 32.55 -13.89 40.72
CA GLN A 354 31.81 -14.90 39.97
C GLN A 354 30.94 -14.26 38.88
N ASP A 355 30.22 -13.19 39.20
CA ASP A 355 29.38 -12.47 38.23
C ASP A 355 30.24 -11.90 37.09
N VAL A 356 31.40 -11.32 37.39
CA VAL A 356 32.37 -10.85 36.38
C VAL A 356 32.81 -12.00 35.46
N ALA A 357 33.14 -13.17 35.99
CA ALA A 357 33.53 -14.33 35.19
C ALA A 357 32.39 -14.79 34.25
N THR A 358 31.14 -14.79 34.72
CA THR A 358 29.99 -15.13 33.87
C THR A 358 29.77 -14.10 32.77
N LEU A 359 29.86 -12.80 33.09
CA LEU A 359 29.74 -11.73 32.12
C LEU A 359 30.84 -11.81 31.05
N GLN A 360 32.08 -12.07 31.45
CA GLN A 360 33.19 -12.27 30.50
C GLN A 360 32.93 -13.43 29.53
N ALA A 361 32.38 -14.55 30.01
CA ALA A 361 31.99 -15.66 29.14
C ALA A 361 30.88 -15.28 28.15
N THR A 362 29.90 -14.48 28.59
CA THR A 362 28.85 -13.98 27.69
C THR A 362 29.39 -13.02 26.63
N VAL A 363 30.31 -12.12 27.00
CA VAL A 363 30.98 -11.19 26.07
C VAL A 363 31.75 -11.97 25.02
N ALA A 364 32.58 -12.95 25.40
CA ALA A 364 33.35 -13.76 24.44
C ALA A 364 32.44 -14.50 23.43
N ARG A 365 31.27 -14.98 23.87
CA ARG A 365 30.28 -15.62 23.00
C ARG A 365 29.66 -14.61 22.02
N LEU A 366 29.31 -13.41 22.50
CA LEU A 366 28.73 -12.35 21.68
C LEU A 366 29.75 -11.83 20.65
N GLU A 367 31.01 -11.64 21.04
CA GLU A 367 32.10 -11.27 20.13
C GLU A 367 32.26 -12.30 19.01
N SER A 368 32.24 -13.60 19.35
CA SER A 368 32.29 -14.68 18.37
C SER A 368 31.09 -14.66 17.41
N GLN A 369 29.91 -14.27 17.90
CA GLN A 369 28.71 -14.14 17.08
C GLN A 369 28.77 -12.92 16.14
N VAL A 370 29.29 -11.79 16.62
CA VAL A 370 29.54 -10.58 15.82
C VAL A 370 30.50 -10.88 14.68
N ILE A 371 31.60 -11.59 14.94
CA ILE A 371 32.55 -11.99 13.90
C ILE A 371 31.86 -12.82 12.81
N ARG A 372 31.07 -13.84 13.20
CA ARG A 372 30.34 -14.67 12.23
C ARG A 372 29.35 -13.88 11.39
N TYR A 373 28.56 -12.99 12.00
CA TYR A 373 27.60 -12.16 11.25
C TYR A 373 28.30 -11.16 10.34
N LYS A 374 29.43 -10.59 10.77
CA LYS A 374 30.23 -9.69 9.93
C LYS A 374 30.74 -10.42 8.69
N THR A 375 31.36 -11.60 8.85
CA THR A 375 31.83 -12.39 7.70
C THR A 375 30.67 -12.81 6.79
N ALA A 376 29.53 -13.22 7.34
CA ALA A 376 28.35 -13.55 6.54
C ALA A 376 27.85 -12.33 5.74
N ALA A 377 27.81 -11.15 6.35
CA ALA A 377 27.43 -9.91 5.66
C ALA A 377 28.40 -9.56 4.52
N GLU A 378 29.71 -9.63 4.77
CA GLU A 378 30.75 -9.39 3.75
C GLU A 378 30.62 -10.36 2.56
N THR A 379 30.38 -11.64 2.81
CA THR A 379 30.15 -12.62 1.72
C THR A 379 28.87 -12.35 0.94
N SER A 380 27.82 -11.89 1.61
CA SER A 380 26.56 -11.51 0.97
C SER A 380 26.75 -10.27 0.08
N GLU A 381 27.48 -9.26 0.55
CA GLU A 381 27.77 -8.04 -0.20
C GLU A 381 28.57 -8.36 -1.48
N GLN A 382 29.63 -9.16 -1.37
CA GLN A 382 30.41 -9.62 -2.52
C GLN A 382 29.53 -10.36 -3.54
N SER A 383 28.61 -11.22 -3.08
CA SER A 383 27.68 -11.92 -3.98
C SER A 383 26.73 -10.97 -4.70
N GLU A 384 26.26 -9.91 -4.03
CA GLU A 384 25.39 -8.90 -4.61
C GLU A 384 26.12 -8.08 -5.69
N GLU A 385 27.38 -7.72 -5.44
CA GLU A 385 28.22 -7.02 -6.42
C GLU A 385 28.42 -7.83 -7.71
N VAL A 386 28.69 -9.14 -7.57
CA VAL A 386 28.81 -10.06 -8.72
C VAL A 386 27.50 -10.11 -9.51
N LEU A 387 26.36 -10.26 -8.85
CA LEU A 387 25.05 -10.26 -9.50
C LEU A 387 24.72 -8.93 -10.19
N LYS A 388 25.12 -7.78 -9.59
CA LYS A 388 25.00 -6.47 -10.23
C LYS A 388 25.85 -6.38 -11.50
N ALA A 389 27.06 -6.91 -11.48
CA ALA A 389 27.94 -6.94 -12.65
C ALA A 389 27.36 -7.84 -13.76
N GLU A 390 26.87 -9.02 -13.41
CA GLU A 390 26.24 -9.97 -14.34
C GLU A 390 24.97 -9.38 -14.96
N LYS A 391 24.10 -8.76 -14.17
CA LYS A 391 22.92 -8.05 -14.67
C LYS A 391 23.28 -6.99 -15.72
N ARG A 392 24.32 -6.17 -15.46
CA ARG A 392 24.78 -5.15 -16.41
C ARG A 392 25.33 -5.78 -17.70
N LYS A 393 26.00 -6.93 -17.59
CA LYS A 393 26.50 -7.69 -18.74
C LYS A 393 25.34 -8.23 -19.58
N LEU A 394 24.41 -8.96 -18.98
CA LEU A 394 23.23 -9.50 -19.66
C LEU A 394 22.36 -8.41 -20.28
N GLN A 395 22.25 -7.25 -19.63
CA GLN A 395 21.51 -6.12 -20.19
C GLN A 395 22.19 -5.53 -21.44
N ARG A 396 23.52 -5.56 -21.52
CA ARG A 396 24.26 -5.19 -22.74
C ARG A 396 24.03 -6.21 -23.84
N GLU A 397 24.21 -7.49 -23.52
CA GLU A 397 23.99 -8.60 -24.47
C GLU A 397 22.55 -8.61 -25.02
N ALA A 398 21.55 -8.33 -24.19
CA ALA A 398 20.15 -8.23 -24.63
C ALA A 398 19.93 -7.07 -25.61
N ARG A 399 20.56 -5.91 -25.39
CA ARG A 399 20.49 -4.78 -26.33
C ARG A 399 21.17 -5.12 -27.65
N ASP A 400 22.34 -5.74 -27.59
CA ASP A 400 23.08 -6.13 -28.79
C ASP A 400 22.30 -7.18 -29.60
N ALA A 401 21.64 -8.13 -28.93
CA ALA A 401 20.77 -9.12 -29.57
C ALA A 401 19.53 -8.47 -30.22
N LEU A 402 18.90 -7.48 -29.56
CA LEU A 402 17.78 -6.73 -30.12
C LEU A 402 18.19 -5.94 -31.37
N ASN A 403 19.30 -5.22 -31.31
CA ASN A 403 19.83 -4.49 -32.48
C ASN A 403 20.09 -5.45 -33.65
N ARG A 404 20.63 -6.64 -33.38
CA ARG A 404 20.86 -7.65 -34.41
C ARG A 404 19.55 -8.20 -35.00
N ALA A 405 18.51 -8.35 -34.18
CA ALA A 405 17.20 -8.76 -34.65
C ALA A 405 16.60 -7.70 -35.58
N GLU A 406 16.67 -6.41 -35.22
CA GLU A 406 16.20 -5.29 -36.06
C GLU A 406 16.95 -5.22 -37.40
N GLU A 407 18.28 -5.41 -37.40
CA GLU A 407 19.08 -5.51 -38.62
C GLU A 407 18.63 -6.67 -39.53
N LEU A 408 18.34 -7.83 -38.94
CA LEU A 408 17.86 -8.99 -39.71
C LEU A 408 16.43 -8.79 -40.21
N GLU A 409 15.55 -8.17 -39.44
CA GLU A 409 14.18 -7.85 -39.85
C GLU A 409 14.16 -6.87 -41.02
N THR A 410 14.98 -5.82 -40.97
CA THR A 410 15.12 -4.86 -42.08
C THR A 410 15.68 -5.55 -43.33
N ALA A 411 16.74 -6.37 -43.20
CA ALA A 411 17.28 -7.15 -44.32
C ALA A 411 16.24 -8.11 -44.92
N ASN A 412 15.45 -8.79 -44.08
CA ASN A 412 14.39 -9.69 -44.52
C ASN A 412 13.27 -8.93 -45.26
N SER A 413 12.85 -7.76 -44.74
CA SER A 413 11.90 -6.88 -45.42
C SER A 413 12.39 -6.48 -46.83
N HIS A 414 13.67 -6.16 -46.98
CA HIS A 414 14.26 -5.87 -48.29
C HIS A 414 14.26 -7.09 -49.23
N LEU A 415 14.56 -8.28 -48.72
CA LEU A 415 14.52 -9.52 -49.51
C LEU A 415 13.10 -9.88 -49.94
N LEU A 416 12.11 -9.74 -49.07
CA LEU A 416 10.69 -9.95 -49.39
C LEU A 416 10.24 -9.02 -50.52
N LYS A 417 10.56 -7.72 -50.43
CA LYS A 417 10.27 -6.76 -51.51
C LYS A 417 10.92 -7.14 -52.84
N ARG A 418 12.16 -7.66 -52.82
CA ARG A 418 12.84 -8.15 -54.03
C ARG A 418 12.15 -9.39 -54.60
N LEU A 419 11.77 -10.32 -53.74
CA LEU A 419 11.05 -11.53 -54.10
C LEU A 419 9.72 -11.19 -54.78
N ASP A 420 8.95 -10.25 -54.23
CA ASP A 420 7.66 -9.85 -54.81
C ASP A 420 7.82 -9.18 -56.18
N LYS A 421 8.87 -8.37 -56.37
CA LYS A 421 9.21 -7.84 -57.70
C LYS A 421 9.49 -8.96 -58.71
N LEU A 422 10.27 -9.97 -58.31
CA LEU A 422 10.58 -11.12 -59.17
C LEU A 422 9.32 -11.96 -59.48
N LYS A 423 8.44 -12.16 -58.49
CA LYS A 423 7.15 -12.84 -58.70
C LYS A 423 6.29 -12.08 -59.71
N ASN A 424 6.19 -10.76 -59.56
CA ASN A 424 5.42 -9.92 -60.48
C ASN A 424 6.00 -9.95 -61.90
N ALA A 425 7.33 -9.87 -62.05
CA ALA A 425 8.00 -10.01 -63.33
C ALA A 425 7.74 -11.38 -63.98
N LYS A 426 7.82 -12.45 -63.21
CA LYS A 426 7.48 -13.81 -63.68
C LYS A 426 6.02 -13.89 -64.14
N SER A 427 5.09 -13.36 -63.37
CA SER A 427 3.67 -13.35 -63.72
C SER A 427 3.38 -12.51 -64.98
N ALA A 428 4.12 -11.43 -65.22
CA ALA A 428 4.01 -10.65 -66.44
C ALA A 428 4.50 -11.45 -67.67
N LEU A 429 5.67 -12.08 -67.58
CA LEU A 429 6.18 -12.94 -68.66
C LEU A 429 5.25 -14.12 -68.97
N LEU A 430 4.62 -14.71 -67.95
CA LEU A 430 3.65 -15.78 -68.13
C LEU A 430 2.33 -15.32 -68.80
N LYS A 431 2.02 -14.02 -68.80
CA LYS A 431 0.87 -13.47 -69.54
C LYS A 431 1.20 -13.18 -71.00
N GLU A 432 2.48 -13.07 -71.34
CA GLU A 432 2.95 -12.82 -72.71
C GLU A 432 3.22 -14.11 -73.51
N LEU A 433 3.27 -15.25 -72.82
CA LEU A 433 3.27 -16.61 -73.36
C LEU A 433 1.84 -17.13 -73.52
#